data_AF-A0A2H5VIN1-F1
#
_entry.id   AF-A0A2H5VIN1-F1
#
_cell.length_a   1.000
_cell.length_b   1.000
_cell.length_c   1.000
_cell.angle_alpha   90.00
_cell.angle_beta   90.00
_cell.angle_gamma   90.00
#
_symmetry.space_group_name_H-M   'P 1'
#
loop_
_entity.id
_entity.type
_entity.pdbx_description
1 polymer ?
#
loop_
_entity_poly.entity_id
_entity_poly.type
_entity_poly.pdbx_seq_one_letter_code
_entity_poly.pdbx_strand_id
1 'polypeptide(L)'
;MREKITLGASLIGAIAASLCCTGPLVAALLGLGSFGAAAAFEAWRPYLLGVTAVLLLAAFYFTYRRPKVACAEGACATSEASRWSKLALWIAAGAVIALAAFPYYSGRLWAALGRHAGGPSASHAQAATGRIITARMAVTGMTCGGCATALEAALREISGVQLAAASYEKGEATVEYDPARVKLEKLVETVKETGFTVEAVTATIPVEGMTCAGCAVSVRQALLQRDGVKAVEVSVEKKHAVVTFDPARLTLEQVADAINKTGFKALL
;
A
#
# COMPACT_ATOMS: atom_id res chain seq x y z
N MET A 1 35.83 -28.16 -27.77
CA MET A 1 34.39 -27.78 -27.69
C MET A 1 33.98 -27.07 -26.40
N ARG A 2 34.65 -27.24 -25.25
CA ARG A 2 34.27 -26.60 -23.96
C ARG A 2 34.52 -25.08 -23.86
N GLU A 3 35.42 -24.52 -24.67
CA GLU A 3 35.80 -23.10 -24.59
C GLU A 3 34.71 -22.14 -25.14
N LYS A 4 33.95 -22.60 -26.15
CA LYS A 4 32.82 -21.83 -26.68
C LYS A 4 31.64 -21.73 -25.71
N ILE A 5 31.51 -22.69 -24.79
CA ILE A 5 30.39 -22.76 -23.83
C ILE A 5 30.60 -21.77 -22.67
N THR A 6 31.84 -21.53 -22.24
CA THR A 6 32.16 -20.56 -21.18
C THR A 6 32.09 -19.10 -21.64
N LEU A 7 32.39 -18.82 -22.91
CA LEU A 7 32.21 -17.49 -23.52
C LEU A 7 30.72 -17.13 -23.73
N GLY A 8 29.87 -18.13 -24.00
CA GLY A 8 28.42 -17.90 -24.11
C GLY A 8 27.75 -17.58 -22.78
N ALA A 9 28.18 -18.20 -21.69
CA ALA A 9 27.57 -18.02 -20.37
C ALA A 9 27.83 -16.62 -19.76
N SER A 10 29.01 -16.03 -19.99
CA SER A 10 29.31 -14.66 -19.53
C SER A 10 28.58 -13.60 -20.34
N LEU A 11 28.40 -13.83 -21.65
CA LEU A 11 27.68 -12.92 -22.54
C LEU A 11 26.19 -12.86 -22.18
N ILE A 12 25.55 -14.00 -21.89
CA ILE A 12 24.14 -14.07 -21.47
C ILE A 12 23.93 -13.39 -20.11
N GLY A 13 24.87 -13.55 -19.17
CA GLY A 13 24.83 -12.87 -17.87
C GLY A 13 24.90 -11.34 -17.98
N ALA A 14 25.77 -10.83 -18.86
CA ALA A 14 25.89 -9.39 -19.11
C ALA A 14 24.63 -8.79 -19.78
N ILE A 15 24.05 -9.52 -20.74
CA ILE A 15 22.82 -9.11 -21.43
C ILE A 15 21.62 -9.11 -20.46
N ALA A 16 21.49 -10.15 -19.63
CA ALA A 16 20.44 -10.23 -18.60
C ALA A 16 20.53 -9.11 -17.55
N ALA A 17 21.74 -8.71 -17.15
CA ALA A 17 21.95 -7.58 -16.26
C ALA A 17 21.56 -6.23 -16.93
N SER A 18 21.89 -6.06 -18.21
CA SER A 18 21.55 -4.86 -18.97
C SER A 18 20.04 -4.71 -19.21
N LEU A 19 19.33 -5.82 -19.43
CA LEU A 19 17.86 -5.87 -19.57
C LEU A 19 17.12 -5.39 -18.32
N CYS A 20 17.71 -5.57 -17.13
CA CYS A 20 17.12 -5.11 -15.87
C CYS A 20 17.18 -3.57 -15.70
N CYS A 21 18.13 -2.90 -16.38
CA CYS A 21 18.24 -1.43 -16.37
C CYS A 21 17.60 -0.75 -17.60
N THR A 22 17.55 -1.44 -18.74
CA THR A 22 16.93 -0.91 -19.96
C THR A 22 15.44 -1.21 -20.05
N GLY A 23 14.95 -2.25 -19.39
CA GLY A 23 13.53 -2.62 -19.37
C GLY A 23 12.59 -1.46 -18.96
N PRO A 24 12.85 -0.74 -17.85
CA PRO A 24 12.03 0.41 -17.46
C PRO A 24 12.08 1.55 -18.48
N LEU A 25 13.24 1.76 -19.11
CA LEU A 25 13.45 2.81 -20.12
C LEU A 25 12.70 2.48 -21.43
N VAL A 26 12.74 1.22 -21.86
CA VAL A 26 12.03 0.74 -23.06
C VAL A 26 10.52 0.70 -22.83
N ALA A 27 10.06 0.29 -21.64
CA ALA A 27 8.64 0.33 -21.27
C ALA A 27 8.09 1.77 -21.24
N ALA A 28 8.89 2.72 -20.73
CA ALA A 28 8.56 4.15 -20.78
C ALA A 28 8.51 4.69 -22.22
N LEU A 29 9.43 4.28 -23.11
CA LEU A 29 9.43 4.66 -24.52
C LEU A 29 8.26 4.06 -25.31
N LEU A 30 7.80 2.86 -24.95
CA LEU A 30 6.64 2.21 -25.55
C LEU A 30 5.29 2.70 -24.97
N GLY A 31 5.31 3.66 -24.04
CA GLY A 31 4.10 4.23 -23.45
C GLY A 31 3.31 3.26 -22.55
N LEU A 32 3.88 2.10 -22.21
CA LEU A 32 3.32 1.16 -21.24
C LEU A 32 3.62 1.74 -19.86
N GLY A 33 2.60 2.30 -19.21
CA GLY A 33 2.74 2.92 -17.89
C GLY A 33 3.55 2.03 -16.93
N SER A 34 4.65 2.58 -16.40
CA SER A 34 5.66 1.85 -15.61
C SER A 34 5.08 1.06 -14.42
N PHE A 35 3.88 1.43 -13.92
CA PHE A 35 3.18 0.73 -12.84
C PHE A 35 2.53 -0.59 -13.23
N GLY A 36 2.06 -0.74 -14.47
CA GLY A 36 1.41 -1.99 -14.90
C GLY A 36 2.41 -3.13 -15.07
N ALA A 37 3.62 -2.83 -15.53
CA ALA A 37 4.69 -3.80 -15.65
C ALA A 37 5.27 -4.18 -14.27
N ALA A 38 5.37 -3.24 -13.33
CA ALA A 38 5.94 -3.48 -12.01
C ALA A 38 5.17 -4.55 -11.20
N ALA A 39 3.82 -4.54 -11.26
CA ALA A 39 2.99 -5.53 -10.56
C ALA A 39 3.16 -6.95 -11.13
N ALA A 40 3.30 -7.09 -12.46
CA ALA A 40 3.59 -8.38 -13.09
C ALA A 40 5.01 -8.87 -12.75
N PHE A 41 5.98 -7.96 -12.66
CA PHE A 41 7.36 -8.27 -12.24
C PHE A 41 7.44 -8.64 -10.76
N GLU A 42 6.60 -8.12 -9.87
CA GLU A 42 6.54 -8.53 -8.46
C GLU A 42 6.09 -9.99 -8.28
N ALA A 43 5.10 -10.43 -9.05
CA ALA A 43 4.67 -11.82 -9.05
C ALA A 43 5.76 -12.79 -9.57
N TRP A 44 6.56 -12.34 -10.54
CA TRP A 44 7.63 -13.15 -11.15
C TRP A 44 9.00 -13.04 -10.45
N ARG A 45 9.17 -12.03 -9.58
CA ARG A 45 10.39 -11.78 -8.80
C ARG A 45 10.93 -12.99 -8.03
N PRO A 46 10.11 -13.79 -7.29
CA PRO A 46 10.64 -14.96 -6.59
C PRO A 46 11.20 -16.02 -7.54
N TYR A 47 10.59 -16.19 -8.72
CA TYR A 47 11.08 -17.11 -9.74
C TYR A 47 12.42 -16.66 -10.34
N LEU A 48 12.57 -15.36 -10.62
CA LEU A 48 13.83 -14.78 -11.10
C LEU A 48 14.95 -14.86 -10.05
N LEU A 49 14.64 -14.60 -8.78
CA LEU A 49 15.59 -14.80 -7.68
C LEU A 49 15.97 -16.28 -7.51
N GLY A 50 15.03 -17.20 -7.70
CA GLY A 50 15.30 -18.64 -7.71
C GLY A 50 16.27 -19.04 -8.83
N VAL A 51 16.03 -18.59 -10.06
CA VAL A 51 16.90 -18.90 -11.22
C VAL A 51 18.31 -18.35 -11.02
N THR A 52 18.44 -17.10 -10.54
CA THR A 52 19.76 -16.51 -10.26
C THR A 52 20.50 -17.23 -9.13
N ALA A 53 19.80 -17.65 -8.07
CA ALA A 53 20.39 -18.47 -7.01
C ALA A 53 20.90 -19.82 -7.54
N VAL A 54 20.13 -20.49 -8.41
CA VAL A 54 20.55 -21.75 -9.05
C VAL A 54 21.78 -21.56 -9.94
N LEU A 55 21.83 -20.49 -10.74
CA LEU A 55 22.98 -20.18 -11.60
C LEU A 55 24.25 -19.86 -10.77
N LEU A 56 24.12 -19.14 -9.66
CA LEU A 56 25.23 -18.86 -8.75
C LEU A 56 25.70 -20.12 -8.03
N LEU A 57 24.78 -20.98 -7.59
CA LEU A 57 25.12 -22.28 -7.00
C LEU A 57 25.85 -23.17 -8.00
N ALA A 58 25.40 -23.21 -9.25
CA ALA A 58 26.09 -23.92 -10.32
C ALA A 58 27.50 -23.33 -10.56
N ALA A 59 27.64 -22.01 -10.61
CA ALA A 59 28.93 -21.35 -10.78
C ALA A 59 29.89 -21.64 -9.60
N PHE A 60 29.40 -21.61 -8.36
CA PHE A 60 30.16 -21.96 -7.16
C PHE A 60 30.58 -23.43 -7.18
N TYR A 61 29.66 -24.30 -7.54
CA TYR A 61 29.91 -25.73 -7.71
C TYR A 61 30.98 -26.01 -8.77
N PHE A 62 30.90 -25.39 -9.95
CA PHE A 62 31.90 -25.57 -11.01
C PHE A 62 33.25 -24.93 -10.69
N THR A 63 33.28 -23.86 -9.90
CA THR A 63 34.53 -23.19 -9.50
C THR A 63 35.26 -23.95 -8.39
N TYR A 64 34.52 -24.49 -7.41
CA TYR A 64 35.11 -25.23 -6.30
C TYR A 64 35.30 -26.73 -6.57
N ARG A 65 34.48 -27.35 -7.44
CA ARG A 65 34.50 -28.80 -7.69
C ARG A 65 35.17 -29.20 -9.00
N ARG A 66 36.15 -28.43 -9.50
CA ARG A 66 36.89 -28.82 -10.71
C ARG A 66 37.53 -30.19 -10.49
N PRO A 67 37.18 -31.23 -11.29
CA PRO A 67 37.87 -32.51 -11.20
C PRO A 67 39.32 -32.31 -11.64
N LYS A 68 40.26 -32.91 -10.89
CA LYS A 68 41.65 -33.05 -11.32
C LYS A 68 41.62 -33.86 -12.60
N VAL A 69 41.83 -33.22 -13.74
CA VAL A 69 41.97 -33.91 -15.03
C VAL A 69 43.25 -34.73 -14.94
N ALA A 70 43.14 -36.06 -15.06
CA ALA A 70 44.30 -36.93 -15.20
C ALA A 70 44.97 -36.58 -16.54
N CYS A 71 46.16 -36.01 -16.48
CA CYS A 71 46.90 -35.63 -17.68
C CYS A 71 47.76 -36.79 -18.18
N ALA A 72 47.70 -37.07 -19.47
CA ALA A 72 48.75 -37.76 -20.19
C ALA A 72 49.84 -36.75 -20.61
N GLU A 73 51.05 -37.26 -20.76
CA GLU A 73 52.33 -36.55 -20.71
C GLU A 73 52.44 -35.29 -21.58
N GLY A 74 52.89 -34.19 -20.96
CA GLY A 74 53.61 -33.13 -21.67
C GLY A 74 53.20 -31.69 -21.42
N ALA A 75 51.92 -31.39 -21.12
CA ALA A 75 51.53 -30.01 -20.80
C ALA A 75 50.16 -29.94 -20.11
N CYS A 76 50.16 -29.74 -18.80
CA CYS A 76 48.95 -29.37 -18.05
C CYS A 76 49.30 -28.31 -16.99
N ALA A 77 49.17 -27.04 -17.35
CA ALA A 77 49.02 -25.98 -16.35
C ALA A 77 47.52 -25.87 -16.03
N THR A 78 47.04 -26.59 -15.01
CA THR A 78 45.76 -26.20 -14.41
C THR A 78 46.03 -24.89 -13.66
N SER A 79 45.65 -23.76 -14.25
CA SER A 79 45.61 -22.50 -13.52
C SER A 79 44.64 -22.70 -12.35
N GLU A 80 45.20 -22.85 -11.15
CA GLU A 80 44.44 -22.86 -9.91
C GLU A 80 43.57 -21.60 -9.94
N ALA A 81 42.25 -21.76 -9.82
CA ALA A 81 41.32 -20.63 -9.90
C ALA A 81 41.84 -19.53 -8.97
N SER A 82 42.31 -18.42 -9.57
CA SER A 82 43.10 -17.44 -8.85
C SER A 82 42.29 -16.95 -7.65
N ARG A 83 42.97 -16.61 -6.55
CA ARG A 83 42.30 -16.09 -5.35
C ARG A 83 41.34 -14.94 -5.68
N TRP A 84 41.66 -14.18 -6.73
CA TRP A 84 40.82 -13.15 -7.34
C TRP A 84 39.49 -13.66 -7.91
N SER A 85 39.48 -14.78 -8.64
CA SER A 85 38.26 -15.37 -9.18
C SER A 85 37.30 -15.88 -8.09
N LYS A 86 37.85 -16.44 -6.99
CA LYS A 86 37.07 -16.84 -5.81
C LYS A 86 36.50 -15.63 -5.09
N LEU A 87 37.30 -14.58 -4.91
CA LEU A 87 36.87 -13.33 -4.29
C LEU A 87 35.76 -12.65 -5.10
N ALA A 88 35.91 -12.58 -6.43
CA ALA A 88 34.89 -12.01 -7.32
C ALA A 88 33.55 -12.76 -7.22
N LEU A 89 33.58 -14.10 -7.10
CA LEU A 89 32.38 -14.90 -6.94
C LEU A 89 31.68 -14.66 -5.60
N TRP A 90 32.44 -14.49 -4.51
CA TRP A 90 31.89 -14.12 -3.19
C TRP A 90 31.32 -12.71 -3.15
N ILE A 91 31.95 -11.75 -3.82
CA ILE A 91 31.42 -10.38 -3.97
C ILE A 91 30.10 -10.40 -4.75
N ALA A 92 30.04 -11.16 -5.86
CA ALA A 92 28.83 -11.30 -6.65
C ALA A 92 27.69 -11.95 -5.85
N ALA A 93 27.98 -13.00 -5.08
CA ALA A 93 26.99 -13.64 -4.20
C ALA A 93 26.50 -12.68 -3.11
N GLY A 94 27.41 -11.93 -2.47
CA GLY A 94 27.06 -10.93 -1.45
C GLY A 94 26.20 -9.80 -2.00
N ALA A 95 26.52 -9.28 -3.18
CA ALA A 95 25.74 -8.23 -3.85
C ALA A 95 24.32 -8.71 -4.20
N VAL A 96 24.15 -9.95 -4.67
CA VAL A 96 22.83 -10.54 -4.95
C VAL A 96 22.03 -10.74 -3.68
N ILE A 97 22.65 -11.21 -2.58
CA ILE A 97 21.98 -11.35 -1.29
C ILE A 97 21.55 -9.98 -0.74
N ALA A 98 22.42 -8.96 -0.83
CA ALA A 98 22.10 -7.60 -0.40
C ALA A 98 20.92 -7.01 -1.20
N LEU A 99 20.89 -7.20 -2.52
CA LEU A 99 19.79 -6.77 -3.39
C LEU A 99 18.50 -7.57 -3.15
N ALA A 100 18.59 -8.87 -2.84
CA ALA A 100 17.43 -9.70 -2.49
C ALA A 100 16.87 -9.38 -1.10
N ALA A 101 17.72 -8.95 -0.16
CA ALA A 101 17.32 -8.48 1.17
C ALA A 101 16.85 -7.01 1.15
N PHE A 102 17.13 -6.26 0.08
CA PHE A 102 16.67 -4.88 -0.10
C PHE A 102 15.17 -4.67 0.15
N PRO A 103 14.22 -5.48 -0.37
CA PRO A 103 12.80 -5.32 -0.04
C PRO A 103 12.47 -5.56 1.45
N TYR A 104 13.29 -6.33 2.17
CA TYR A 104 13.08 -6.61 3.59
C TYR A 104 13.69 -5.53 4.50
N TYR A 105 14.78 -4.90 4.06
CA TYR A 105 15.45 -3.80 4.78
C TYR A 105 15.04 -2.41 4.31
N SER A 106 14.41 -2.26 3.15
CA SER A 106 14.04 -0.98 2.55
C SER A 106 13.15 -0.17 3.47
N GLY A 107 12.19 -0.78 4.16
CA GLY A 107 11.33 -0.09 5.13
C GLY A 107 12.11 0.54 6.29
N ARG A 108 13.16 -0.13 6.78
CA ARG A 108 14.04 0.39 7.85
C ARG A 108 15.08 1.37 7.34
N LEU A 109 15.60 1.15 6.13
CA LEU A 109 16.55 2.03 5.46
C LEU A 109 15.90 3.36 5.04
N TRP A 110 14.64 3.32 4.62
CA TRP A 110 13.82 4.50 4.32
C TRP A 110 13.39 5.26 5.56
N ALA A 111 13.17 4.57 6.69
CA ALA A 111 12.95 5.24 7.98
C ALA A 111 14.23 5.95 8.49
N ALA A 112 15.41 5.42 8.16
CA ALA A 112 16.71 5.98 8.57
C ALA A 112 17.21 7.11 7.65
N LEU A 113 16.97 7.01 6.34
CA LEU A 113 17.27 8.05 5.37
C LEU A 113 16.02 8.94 5.22
N GLY A 114 15.84 9.89 6.14
CA GLY A 114 14.72 10.84 6.17
C GLY A 114 14.65 11.81 4.98
N ARG A 115 14.60 11.29 3.75
CA ARG A 115 14.19 11.98 2.54
C ARG A 115 13.24 11.08 1.77
N HIS A 116 11.96 11.41 1.91
CA HIS A 116 10.87 10.95 1.06
C HIS A 116 11.29 10.94 -0.42
N ALA A 117 11.55 9.74 -0.97
CA ALA A 117 11.64 9.52 -2.40
C ALA A 117 10.43 8.69 -2.83
N GLY A 118 9.23 9.20 -2.52
CA GLY A 118 7.94 8.56 -2.76
C GLY A 118 7.90 7.70 -4.02
N GLY A 119 7.45 6.46 -3.84
CA GLY A 119 6.83 5.73 -4.94
C GLY A 119 5.63 6.51 -5.48
N PRO A 120 5.12 6.16 -6.67
CA PRO A 120 4.16 6.99 -7.41
C PRO A 120 2.77 6.68 -6.89
N SER A 121 2.54 7.18 -5.68
CA SER A 121 1.23 7.42 -5.10
C SER A 121 1.33 8.71 -4.29
N ALA A 122 1.81 9.76 -4.98
CA ALA A 122 1.86 11.13 -4.49
C ALA A 122 1.40 12.09 -5.60
N SER A 123 0.34 11.70 -6.32
CA SER A 123 -0.63 12.68 -6.81
C SER A 123 -1.74 12.72 -5.76
N HIS A 124 -1.94 13.88 -5.12
CA HIS A 124 -2.72 14.13 -3.89
C HIS A 124 -1.92 14.25 -2.58
N ALA A 125 -0.68 14.75 -2.63
CA ALA A 125 -0.25 15.70 -1.59
C ALA A 125 -0.76 17.10 -1.98
N GLN A 126 -2.09 17.26 -2.01
CA GLN A 126 -2.67 18.59 -1.94
C GLN A 126 -2.65 18.98 -0.46
N ALA A 127 -1.90 20.03 -0.17
CA ALA A 127 -2.23 20.95 0.90
C ALA A 127 -3.66 21.45 0.66
N ALA A 128 -4.64 20.66 1.06
CA ALA A 128 -5.99 21.11 1.27
C ALA A 128 -6.12 21.31 2.77
N THR A 129 -6.34 22.56 3.16
CA THR A 129 -6.90 22.98 4.44
C THR A 129 -8.35 22.45 4.59
N GLY A 130 -8.59 21.18 4.25
CA GLY A 130 -9.86 20.48 4.32
C GLY A 130 -9.85 19.61 5.57
N ARG A 131 -10.87 19.76 6.41
CA ARG A 131 -11.04 18.96 7.62
C ARG A 131 -11.50 17.58 7.21
N ILE A 132 -10.62 16.59 7.32
CA ILE A 132 -10.97 15.21 6.95
C ILE A 132 -11.87 14.60 8.01
N ILE A 133 -12.98 14.05 7.55
CA ILE A 133 -13.93 13.32 8.38
C ILE A 133 -13.77 11.83 8.11
N THR A 134 -13.71 11.06 9.19
CA THR A 134 -13.77 9.60 9.11
C THR A 134 -15.22 9.16 9.30
N ALA A 135 -15.78 8.52 8.27
CA ALA A 135 -17.08 7.84 8.34
C ALA A 135 -16.88 6.32 8.24
N ARG A 136 -17.47 5.58 9.16
CA ARG A 136 -17.57 4.12 9.11
C ARG A 136 -19.01 3.75 8.81
N MET A 137 -19.24 3.10 7.69
CA MET A 137 -20.55 2.65 7.24
C MET A 137 -20.69 1.17 7.56
N ALA A 138 -21.73 0.79 8.29
CA ALA A 138 -22.13 -0.60 8.44
C ALA A 138 -22.83 -1.02 7.15
N VAL A 139 -22.20 -1.93 6.39
CA VAL A 139 -22.62 -2.31 5.04
C VAL A 139 -23.06 -3.77 5.05
N THR A 140 -24.29 -4.02 4.62
CA THR A 140 -24.85 -5.36 4.45
C THR A 140 -24.82 -5.78 2.98
N GLY A 141 -24.65 -7.09 2.75
CA GLY A 141 -24.57 -7.70 1.41
C GLY A 141 -23.14 -7.99 0.92
N MET A 142 -22.10 -7.58 1.64
CA MET A 142 -20.71 -7.96 1.33
C MET A 142 -20.45 -9.42 1.74
N THR A 143 -20.60 -10.36 0.80
CA THR A 143 -20.47 -11.79 1.06
C THR A 143 -19.07 -12.35 0.80
N CYS A 144 -18.17 -11.54 0.23
CA CYS A 144 -16.87 -12.02 -0.25
C CYS A 144 -15.78 -10.94 -0.19
N GLY A 145 -14.50 -11.36 -0.16
CA GLY A 145 -13.36 -10.44 -0.22
C GLY A 145 -13.34 -9.59 -1.49
N GLY A 146 -13.68 -10.16 -2.64
CA GLY A 146 -13.78 -9.41 -3.91
C GLY A 146 -14.89 -8.35 -3.89
N CYS A 147 -15.96 -8.59 -3.14
CA CYS A 147 -17.08 -7.69 -2.96
C CYS A 147 -16.63 -6.44 -2.18
N ALA A 148 -15.82 -6.65 -1.13
CA ALA A 148 -15.20 -5.56 -0.37
C ALA A 148 -14.22 -4.75 -1.25
N THR A 149 -13.35 -5.42 -2.02
CA THR A 149 -12.41 -4.72 -2.92
C THR A 149 -13.13 -3.90 -4.00
N ALA A 150 -14.22 -4.41 -4.56
CA ALA A 150 -15.01 -3.67 -5.55
C ALA A 150 -15.64 -2.40 -4.94
N LEU A 151 -16.20 -2.50 -3.73
CA LEU A 151 -16.74 -1.36 -3.01
C LEU A 151 -15.64 -0.33 -2.66
N GLU A 152 -14.47 -0.79 -2.20
CA GLU A 152 -13.33 0.09 -1.94
C GLU A 152 -12.92 0.87 -3.19
N ALA A 153 -12.83 0.20 -4.35
CA ALA A 153 -12.46 0.83 -5.60
C ALA A 153 -13.48 1.91 -5.99
N ALA A 154 -14.78 1.61 -5.94
CA ALA A 154 -15.84 2.57 -6.24
C ALA A 154 -15.80 3.81 -5.32
N LEU A 155 -15.55 3.62 -4.02
CA LEU A 155 -15.45 4.73 -3.08
C LEU A 155 -14.17 5.58 -3.31
N ARG A 156 -13.07 4.98 -3.72
CA ARG A 156 -11.81 5.69 -4.03
C ARG A 156 -11.88 6.53 -5.30
N GLU A 157 -12.75 6.18 -6.25
CA GLU A 157 -12.94 6.97 -7.48
C GLU A 157 -13.64 8.31 -7.23
N ILE A 158 -14.31 8.47 -6.09
CA ILE A 158 -15.03 9.70 -5.76
C ILE A 158 -14.05 10.82 -5.43
N SER A 159 -14.12 11.91 -6.18
CA SER A 159 -13.32 13.10 -5.94
C SER A 159 -13.59 13.69 -4.55
N GLY A 160 -12.60 13.69 -3.67
CA GLY A 160 -12.71 14.15 -2.29
C GLY A 160 -12.54 13.05 -1.25
N VAL A 161 -12.52 11.78 -1.65
CA VAL A 161 -12.12 10.65 -0.79
C VAL A 161 -10.59 10.53 -0.79
N GLN A 162 -9.99 10.53 0.40
CA GLN A 162 -8.55 10.33 0.57
C GLN A 162 -8.20 8.87 0.84
N LEU A 163 -9.04 8.18 1.62
CA LEU A 163 -8.85 6.78 1.98
C LEU A 163 -10.20 6.08 2.02
N ALA A 164 -10.28 4.89 1.43
CA ALA A 164 -11.40 3.99 1.61
C ALA A 164 -10.89 2.56 1.82
N ALA A 165 -11.47 1.89 2.80
CA ALA A 165 -11.20 0.50 3.16
C ALA A 165 -12.51 -0.18 3.54
N ALA A 166 -12.78 -1.38 3.04
CA ALA A 166 -13.96 -2.18 3.32
C ALA A 166 -13.55 -3.56 3.82
N SER A 167 -14.28 -4.06 4.80
CA SER A 167 -14.04 -5.36 5.41
C SER A 167 -15.33 -6.15 5.38
N TYR A 168 -15.35 -7.24 4.60
CA TYR A 168 -16.46 -8.19 4.59
C TYR A 168 -16.59 -8.92 5.94
N GLU A 169 -15.46 -9.18 6.62
CA GLU A 169 -15.45 -9.85 7.94
C GLU A 169 -16.12 -9.01 9.02
N LYS A 170 -15.92 -7.69 8.97
CA LYS A 170 -16.55 -6.75 9.91
C LYS A 170 -17.92 -6.26 9.45
N GLY A 171 -18.26 -6.44 8.17
CA GLY A 171 -19.45 -5.83 7.56
C GLY A 171 -19.39 -4.30 7.56
N GLU A 172 -18.20 -3.71 7.41
CA GLU A 172 -17.98 -2.28 7.55
C GLU A 172 -17.10 -1.71 6.43
N ALA A 173 -17.42 -0.49 6.00
CA ALA A 173 -16.59 0.32 5.10
C ALA A 173 -16.18 1.62 5.80
N THR A 174 -14.87 1.85 5.97
CA THR A 174 -14.29 3.06 6.51
C THR A 174 -13.81 3.97 5.38
N VAL A 175 -14.26 5.23 5.40
CA VAL A 175 -13.91 6.24 4.41
C VAL A 175 -13.44 7.51 5.12
N GLU A 176 -12.31 8.04 4.67
CA GLU A 176 -11.82 9.36 5.03
C GLU A 176 -12.03 10.30 3.84
N TYR A 177 -12.81 11.35 4.04
CA TYR A 177 -13.18 12.25 2.95
C TYR A 177 -13.22 13.72 3.39
N ASP A 178 -13.13 14.59 2.40
CA ASP A 178 -13.29 16.03 2.55
C ASP A 178 -14.78 16.42 2.41
N PRO A 179 -15.48 16.73 3.51
CA PRO A 179 -16.89 17.19 3.49
C PRO A 179 -17.13 18.44 2.63
N ALA A 180 -16.10 19.25 2.36
CA ALA A 180 -16.23 20.41 1.47
C ALA A 180 -16.32 20.02 -0.02
N ARG A 181 -15.90 18.79 -0.37
CA ARG A 181 -15.88 18.29 -1.75
C ARG A 181 -16.94 17.25 -2.02
N VAL A 182 -17.18 16.35 -1.07
CA VAL A 182 -18.14 15.27 -1.19
C VAL A 182 -18.97 15.17 0.08
N LYS A 183 -20.28 15.03 -0.07
CA LYS A 183 -21.19 14.82 1.06
C LYS A 183 -21.38 13.34 1.36
N LEU A 184 -21.71 13.02 2.61
CA LEU A 184 -21.93 11.65 3.07
C LEU A 184 -23.01 10.93 2.25
N GLU A 185 -24.03 11.65 1.81
CA GLU A 185 -25.15 11.10 1.04
C GLU A 185 -24.67 10.52 -0.29
N LYS A 186 -23.66 11.14 -0.93
CA LYS A 186 -23.08 10.62 -2.17
C LYS A 186 -22.30 9.32 -1.93
N LEU A 187 -21.60 9.22 -0.81
CA LEU A 187 -20.89 7.98 -0.43
C LEU A 187 -21.89 6.83 -0.20
N VAL A 188 -22.98 7.10 0.53
CA VAL A 188 -24.05 6.14 0.77
C VAL A 188 -24.76 5.74 -0.52
N GLU A 189 -24.95 6.67 -1.45
CA GLU A 189 -25.50 6.40 -2.78
C GLU A 189 -24.59 5.49 -3.60
N THR A 190 -23.28 5.76 -3.64
CA THR A 190 -22.31 4.88 -4.33
C THR A 190 -22.32 3.46 -3.76
N VAL A 191 -22.45 3.29 -2.44
CA VAL A 191 -22.61 1.95 -1.84
C VAL A 191 -23.87 1.25 -2.37
N LYS A 192 -24.99 1.98 -2.51
CA LYS A 192 -26.23 1.45 -3.09
C LYS A 192 -26.10 1.09 -4.56
N GLU A 193 -25.42 1.91 -5.35
CA GLU A 193 -25.13 1.67 -6.77
C GLU A 193 -24.29 0.40 -6.98
N THR A 194 -23.39 0.09 -6.03
CA THR A 194 -22.63 -1.18 -6.03
C THR A 194 -23.45 -2.40 -5.56
N GLY A 195 -24.73 -2.23 -5.21
CA GLY A 195 -25.64 -3.30 -4.82
C GLY A 195 -25.60 -3.66 -3.34
N PHE A 196 -24.97 -2.83 -2.49
CA PHE A 196 -24.92 -3.03 -1.04
C PHE A 196 -25.81 -2.02 -0.30
N THR A 197 -26.12 -2.29 0.96
CA THR A 197 -26.99 -1.42 1.77
C THR A 197 -26.24 -0.91 2.99
N VAL A 198 -26.40 0.38 3.32
CA VAL A 198 -25.84 0.99 4.54
C VAL A 198 -26.92 1.05 5.61
N GLU A 199 -26.73 0.37 6.74
CA GLU A 199 -27.70 0.34 7.85
C GLU A 199 -27.41 1.37 8.94
N ALA A 200 -26.14 1.78 9.06
CA ALA A 200 -25.71 2.77 10.03
C ALA A 200 -24.42 3.43 9.54
N VAL A 201 -24.26 4.70 9.89
CA VAL A 201 -23.01 5.43 9.70
C VAL A 201 -22.53 5.92 11.06
N THR A 202 -21.29 5.60 11.39
CA THR A 202 -20.54 6.15 12.51
C THR A 202 -19.60 7.22 11.99
N ALA A 203 -19.93 8.49 12.23
CA ALA A 203 -19.11 9.64 11.84
C ALA A 203 -18.29 10.15 13.03
N THR A 204 -17.00 10.42 12.80
CA THR A 204 -16.13 11.10 13.77
C THR A 204 -16.00 12.56 13.37
N ILE A 205 -16.65 13.44 14.12
CA ILE A 205 -16.74 14.87 13.81
C ILE A 205 -15.87 15.64 14.81
N PRO A 206 -14.85 16.39 14.37
CA PRO A 206 -14.09 17.26 15.27
C PRO A 206 -14.99 18.39 15.77
N VAL A 207 -14.90 18.71 17.06
CA VAL A 207 -15.73 19.75 17.70
C VAL A 207 -14.82 20.73 18.43
N GLU A 208 -14.88 22.01 18.03
CA GLU A 208 -14.19 23.10 18.69
C GLU A 208 -15.03 23.68 19.84
N GLY A 209 -14.34 24.15 20.88
CA GLY A 209 -14.96 24.84 22.03
C GLY A 209 -15.34 23.94 23.20
N MET A 210 -15.18 22.61 23.11
CA MET A 210 -15.37 21.71 24.26
C MET A 210 -14.18 21.85 25.22
N THR A 211 -14.34 22.61 26.30
CA THR A 211 -13.27 22.88 27.29
C THR A 211 -13.55 22.29 28.67
N CYS A 212 -14.74 21.76 28.90
CA CYS A 212 -15.15 21.18 30.20
C CYS A 212 -15.82 19.82 30.01
N ALA A 213 -15.70 18.93 31.01
CA ALA A 213 -16.37 17.64 31.03
C ALA A 213 -17.91 17.78 30.88
N GLY A 214 -18.50 18.85 31.44
CA GLY A 214 -19.92 19.15 31.27
C GLY A 214 -20.32 19.52 29.83
N CYS A 215 -19.42 20.09 29.03
CA CYS A 215 -19.68 20.42 27.62
C CYS A 215 -19.95 19.17 26.78
N ALA A 216 -19.20 18.08 27.03
CA ALA A 216 -19.41 16.81 26.34
C ALA A 216 -20.77 16.19 26.64
N VAL A 217 -21.29 16.37 27.86
CA VAL A 217 -22.62 15.89 28.25
C VAL A 217 -23.71 16.62 27.48
N SER A 218 -23.63 17.96 27.38
CA SER A 218 -24.61 18.76 26.63
C SER A 218 -24.66 18.38 25.15
N VAL A 219 -23.49 18.22 24.51
CA VAL A 219 -23.40 17.77 23.11
C VAL A 219 -23.99 16.37 22.94
N ARG A 220 -23.61 15.44 23.84
CA ARG A 220 -24.12 14.06 23.81
C ARG A 220 -25.64 14.03 23.92
N GLN A 221 -26.22 14.80 24.84
CA GLN A 221 -27.67 14.81 25.07
C GLN A 221 -28.43 15.45 23.89
N ALA A 222 -27.91 16.52 23.30
CA ALA A 222 -28.50 17.13 22.11
C ALA A 222 -28.50 16.19 20.89
N LEU A 223 -27.47 15.37 20.75
CA LEU A 223 -27.38 14.36 19.69
C LEU A 223 -28.32 13.18 19.95
N LEU A 224 -28.40 12.67 21.18
CA LEU A 224 -29.31 11.58 21.54
C LEU A 224 -30.79 11.91 21.37
N GLN A 225 -31.16 13.20 21.39
CA GLN A 225 -32.54 13.66 21.14
C GLN A 225 -32.93 13.64 19.65
N ARG A 226 -32.00 13.39 18.74
CA ARG A 226 -32.29 13.34 17.30
C ARG A 226 -32.83 11.96 16.92
N ASP A 227 -33.97 11.94 16.24
CA ASP A 227 -34.51 10.72 15.63
C ASP A 227 -33.51 10.18 14.60
N GLY A 228 -33.21 8.89 14.66
CA GLY A 228 -32.22 8.22 13.84
C GLY A 228 -30.84 8.04 14.47
N VAL A 229 -30.56 8.62 15.65
CA VAL A 229 -29.30 8.38 16.37
C VAL A 229 -29.36 7.07 17.17
N LYS A 230 -28.37 6.20 16.96
CA LYS A 230 -28.24 4.90 17.63
C LYS A 230 -27.25 4.94 18.79
N ALA A 231 -26.13 5.63 18.62
CA ALA A 231 -25.11 5.76 19.66
C ALA A 231 -24.36 7.09 19.54
N VAL A 232 -23.91 7.62 20.69
CA VAL A 232 -23.14 8.86 20.76
C VAL A 232 -22.05 8.71 21.81
N GLU A 233 -20.82 8.99 21.41
CA GLU A 233 -19.67 9.12 22.29
C GLU A 233 -19.00 10.47 22.03
N VAL A 234 -18.74 11.24 23.08
CA VAL A 234 -18.11 12.56 22.96
C VAL A 234 -16.87 12.56 23.84
N SER A 235 -15.72 12.91 23.25
CA SER A 235 -14.45 12.98 23.96
C SER A 235 -13.91 14.40 23.96
N VAL A 236 -13.79 15.00 25.15
CA VAL A 236 -13.14 16.31 25.32
C VAL A 236 -11.64 16.20 25.05
N GLU A 237 -11.00 15.12 25.51
CA GLU A 237 -9.57 14.87 25.33
C GLU A 237 -9.19 14.76 23.85
N LYS A 238 -9.96 13.97 23.09
CA LYS A 238 -9.72 13.80 21.65
C LYS A 238 -10.39 14.87 20.78
N LYS A 239 -11.12 15.81 21.38
CA LYS A 239 -11.82 16.94 20.73
C LYS A 239 -12.74 16.54 19.57
N HIS A 240 -13.44 15.42 19.71
CA HIS A 240 -14.38 14.95 18.69
C HIS A 240 -15.63 14.30 19.29
N ALA A 241 -16.69 14.26 18.49
CA ALA A 241 -17.89 13.49 18.73
C ALA A 241 -17.94 12.33 17.72
N VAL A 242 -18.12 11.12 18.22
CA VAL A 242 -18.41 9.92 17.45
C VAL A 242 -19.91 9.66 17.53
N VAL A 243 -20.59 9.71 16.39
CA VAL A 243 -22.05 9.58 16.32
C VAL A 243 -22.39 8.47 15.35
N THR A 244 -23.11 7.45 15.83
CA THR A 244 -23.70 6.39 15.00
C THR A 244 -25.16 6.70 14.75
N PHE A 245 -25.54 6.87 13.49
CA PHE A 245 -26.91 7.21 13.08
C PHE A 245 -27.33 6.46 11.82
N ASP A 246 -28.63 6.46 11.55
CA ASP A 246 -29.23 5.92 10.32
C ASP A 246 -29.19 6.99 9.21
N PRO A 247 -28.43 6.78 8.11
CA PRO A 247 -28.32 7.75 7.03
C PRO A 247 -29.63 7.95 6.24
N ALA A 248 -30.65 7.09 6.41
CA ALA A 248 -31.96 7.28 5.81
C ALA A 248 -32.85 8.28 6.57
N ARG A 249 -32.54 8.54 7.85
CA ARG A 249 -33.33 9.43 8.72
C ARG A 249 -32.61 10.72 9.07
N LEU A 250 -31.28 10.67 9.15
CA LEU A 250 -30.45 11.77 9.62
C LEU A 250 -29.23 11.95 8.71
N THR A 251 -28.94 13.20 8.36
CA THR A 251 -27.79 13.59 7.55
C THR A 251 -26.65 14.10 8.42
N LEU A 252 -25.43 14.12 7.88
CA LEU A 252 -24.27 14.64 8.62
C LEU A 252 -24.40 16.13 8.95
N GLU A 253 -25.01 16.90 8.03
CA GLU A 253 -25.28 18.33 8.22
C GLU A 253 -26.23 18.55 9.40
N GLN A 254 -27.29 17.74 9.53
CA GLN A 254 -28.21 17.81 10.67
C GLN A 254 -27.54 17.43 12.00
N VAL A 255 -26.60 16.50 11.98
CA VAL A 255 -25.77 16.15 13.16
C VAL A 255 -24.90 17.34 13.55
N ALA A 256 -24.21 17.96 12.60
CA ALA A 256 -23.38 19.14 12.84
C ALA A 256 -24.22 20.33 13.34
N ASP A 257 -25.41 20.56 12.79
CA ASP A 257 -26.35 21.57 13.25
C ASP A 257 -26.82 21.35 14.69
N ALA A 258 -27.03 20.09 15.09
CA ALA A 258 -27.38 19.76 16.46
C ALA A 258 -26.25 20.14 17.43
N ILE A 259 -24.98 19.92 17.04
CA ILE A 259 -23.80 20.35 17.81
C ILE A 259 -23.72 21.88 17.83
N ASN A 260 -23.88 22.54 16.69
CA ASN A 260 -23.79 24.00 16.59
C ASN A 260 -24.82 24.72 17.48
N LYS A 261 -26.03 24.17 17.60
CA LYS A 261 -27.10 24.69 18.47
C LYS A 261 -26.78 24.61 19.97
N THR A 262 -25.82 23.79 20.37
CA THR A 262 -25.36 23.73 21.78
C THR A 262 -24.31 24.78 22.12
N GLY A 263 -23.90 25.62 21.16
CA GLY A 263 -22.91 26.68 21.34
C GLY A 263 -21.46 26.26 21.05
N PHE A 264 -21.25 25.04 20.56
CA PHE A 264 -19.94 24.56 20.07
C PHE A 264 -19.88 24.61 18.55
N LYS A 265 -18.71 24.35 17.96
CA LYS A 265 -18.55 24.38 16.51
C LYS A 265 -18.15 23.02 15.97
N ALA A 266 -19.05 22.37 15.23
CA ALA A 266 -18.74 21.17 14.48
C ALA A 266 -17.91 21.53 13.24
N LEU A 267 -16.81 20.81 13.04
CA LEU A 267 -15.90 21.02 11.93
C LEU A 267 -16.23 20.05 10.80
N LEU A 268 -17.03 20.54 9.86
CA LEU A 268 -17.18 20.00 8.52
C LEU A 268 -16.38 20.83 7.51
#